data_AF-Q2PQT6-F1
#
_entry.id   AF-Q2PQT6-F1
#
_cell.length_a   1.000
_cell.length_b   1.000
_cell.length_c   1.000
_cell.angle_alpha   90.00
_cell.angle_beta   90.00
_cell.angle_gamma   90.00
#
_symmetry.space_group_name_H-M   'P 1'
#
loop_
_entity.id
_entity.type
_entity.pdbx_description
1 polymer ?
#
loop_
_entity_poly.entity_id
_entity_poly.type
_entity_poly.pdbx_seq_one_letter_code
_entity_poly.pdbx_strand_id
1 'polypeptide(L)'
;MPVFHTRTIESILEPVAQQISHLVIMHEEGEVDGKAIPDLTAPVAAVQAAVSNLVRVGKETVQTTEDQILKRDMPPAFIKVENACTKLVQAAQMLQSDPYSVPARDYLIDGSRGILSGTSDLLLTFDEAEVRKIIRVCKGILEYLTVAEVVETMEDLVTYTKNLGPGMTKMAKMIDERQQELTHQEHRVMLVNSMNTVKELLPVLISAMKIFVTTKNSKNQGIEEALKNRNFTVEKMSAE
;
A
#
# COMPACT_ATOMS: atom_id res chain seq x y z
N MET A 1 -11.31 9.83 -7.29
CA MET A 1 -10.71 10.85 -6.39
C MET A 1 -9.32 10.37 -6.02
N PRO A 2 -8.31 11.26 -5.91
CA PRO A 2 -7.00 10.91 -5.36
C PRO A 2 -7.18 10.36 -3.94
N VAL A 3 -6.50 9.26 -3.63
CA VAL A 3 -6.68 8.52 -2.36
C VAL A 3 -5.53 8.87 -1.43
N PHE A 4 -5.84 9.49 -0.30
CA PHE A 4 -4.86 9.91 0.72
C PHE A 4 -4.92 8.97 1.93
N HIS A 5 -4.75 7.67 1.69
CA HIS A 5 -4.90 6.65 2.74
C HIS A 5 -3.58 6.29 3.45
N THR A 6 -2.44 6.79 2.96
CA THR A 6 -1.15 6.67 3.64
C THR A 6 -0.44 8.01 3.79
N ARG A 7 0.36 8.15 4.85
CA ARG A 7 1.18 9.34 5.12
C ARG A 7 2.18 9.61 4.00
N THR A 8 2.75 8.57 3.42
CA THR A 8 3.62 8.69 2.25
C THR A 8 2.87 9.29 1.05
N ILE A 9 1.67 8.79 0.75
CA ILE A 9 0.88 9.33 -0.38
C ILE A 9 0.46 10.78 -0.10
N GLU A 10 0.00 11.07 1.12
CA GLU A 10 -0.37 12.41 1.57
C GLU A 10 0.79 13.40 1.46
N SER A 11 1.94 13.07 2.03
CA SER A 11 3.12 13.95 2.00
C SER A 11 3.65 14.25 0.59
N ILE A 12 3.43 13.35 -0.38
CA ILE A 12 3.85 13.56 -1.77
C ILE A 12 2.77 14.32 -2.56
N LEU A 13 1.50 13.94 -2.43
CA LEU A 13 0.43 14.52 -3.24
C LEU A 13 -0.06 15.88 -2.74
N GLU A 14 0.00 16.16 -1.44
CA GLU A 14 -0.46 17.44 -0.89
C GLU A 14 0.30 18.65 -1.46
N PRO A 15 1.66 18.70 -1.48
CA PRO A 15 2.36 19.83 -2.09
C PRO A 15 2.15 19.91 -3.61
N VAL A 16 1.92 18.78 -4.28
CA VAL A 16 1.60 18.73 -5.72
C VAL A 16 0.21 19.30 -5.98
N ALA A 17 -0.78 18.91 -5.18
CA ALA A 17 -2.14 19.42 -5.26
C ALA A 17 -2.20 20.93 -4.97
N GLN A 18 -1.46 21.42 -3.98
CA GLN A 18 -1.40 22.85 -3.67
C GLN A 18 -0.82 23.67 -4.84
N GLN A 19 0.29 23.19 -5.44
CA GLN A 19 0.87 23.85 -6.62
C GLN A 19 -0.10 23.87 -7.81
N ILE A 20 -0.85 22.79 -8.00
CA ILE A 20 -1.85 22.71 -9.08
C ILE A 20 -3.02 23.65 -8.81
N SER A 21 -3.49 23.75 -7.57
CA SER A 21 -4.53 24.72 -7.20
C SER A 21 -4.09 26.15 -7.52
N HIS A 22 -2.83 26.51 -7.25
CA HIS A 22 -2.29 27.82 -7.66
C HIS A 22 -2.29 28.02 -9.18
N LEU A 23 -1.95 26.98 -9.96
CA LEU A 23 -1.99 27.04 -11.43
C LEU A 23 -3.43 27.18 -11.97
N VAL A 24 -4.40 26.52 -11.33
CA VAL A 24 -5.82 26.66 -11.66
C VAL A 24 -6.30 28.08 -11.38
N ILE A 25 -5.94 28.67 -10.23
CA ILE A 25 -6.28 30.06 -9.90
C ILE A 25 -5.68 31.02 -10.93
N MET A 26 -4.40 30.85 -11.29
CA MET A 26 -3.76 31.68 -12.31
C MET A 26 -4.44 31.57 -13.69
N HIS A 27 -4.95 30.38 -14.03
CA HIS A 27 -5.75 30.21 -15.24
C HIS A 27 -7.07 30.97 -15.16
N GLU A 28 -7.81 30.84 -14.06
CA GLU A 28 -9.08 31.54 -13.84
C GLU A 28 -8.91 33.06 -13.87
N GLU A 29 -7.86 33.58 -13.22
CA GLU A 29 -7.52 35.02 -13.29
C GLU A 29 -7.15 35.46 -14.70
N GLY A 30 -6.48 34.61 -15.47
CA GLY A 30 -6.18 34.88 -16.87
C GLY A 30 -7.44 34.94 -17.75
N GLU A 31 -8.44 34.10 -17.47
CA GLU A 31 -9.73 34.04 -18.18
C GLU A 31 -10.63 35.21 -17.84
N VAL A 32 -10.78 35.53 -16.55
CA VAL A 32 -11.75 36.53 -16.05
C VAL A 32 -11.19 37.95 -16.13
N ASP A 33 -9.94 38.16 -15.70
CA ASP A 33 -9.33 39.49 -15.61
C ASP A 33 -8.43 39.81 -16.82
N GLY A 34 -8.26 38.86 -17.76
CA GLY A 34 -7.36 39.02 -18.89
C GLY A 34 -5.90 39.21 -18.48
N LYS A 35 -5.48 38.66 -17.33
CA LYS A 35 -4.12 38.82 -16.83
C LYS A 35 -3.11 37.97 -17.61
N ALA A 36 -1.91 38.50 -17.75
CA ALA A 36 -0.75 37.77 -18.27
C ALA A 36 -0.30 36.71 -17.26
N ILE A 37 -0.02 35.50 -17.73
CA ILE A 37 0.59 34.46 -16.90
C ILE A 37 2.12 34.70 -16.88
N PRO A 38 2.76 34.66 -15.70
CA PRO A 38 4.21 34.84 -15.61
C PRO A 38 4.98 33.68 -16.28
N ASP A 39 6.28 33.87 -16.50
CA ASP A 39 7.13 32.80 -17.02
C ASP A 39 7.13 31.58 -16.08
N LEU A 40 6.66 30.44 -16.59
CA LEU A 40 6.57 29.18 -15.87
C LEU A 40 7.73 28.23 -16.17
N THR A 41 8.73 28.65 -16.96
CA THR A 41 9.85 27.78 -17.38
C THR A 41 10.58 27.16 -16.19
N ALA A 42 10.94 27.97 -15.19
CA ALA A 42 11.63 27.49 -13.99
C ALA A 42 10.74 26.57 -13.09
N PRO A 43 9.49 26.95 -12.75
CA PRO A 43 8.56 26.07 -12.03
C PRO A 43 8.30 24.73 -12.75
N VAL A 44 8.06 24.75 -14.06
CA VAL A 44 7.79 23.54 -14.84
C VAL A 44 9.03 22.64 -14.93
N ALA A 45 10.23 23.22 -15.04
CA ALA A 45 11.48 22.45 -14.99
C ALA A 45 11.67 21.74 -13.65
N ALA A 46 11.30 22.37 -12.53
CA ALA A 46 11.35 21.75 -11.21
C ALA A 46 10.37 20.57 -11.10
N VAL A 47 9.14 20.74 -11.59
CA VAL A 47 8.14 19.65 -11.65
C VAL A 47 8.65 18.49 -12.51
N GLN A 48 9.22 18.79 -13.69
CA GLN A 48 9.81 17.78 -14.57
C GLN A 48 10.94 16.99 -13.90
N ALA A 49 11.82 17.67 -13.15
CA ALA A 49 12.91 17.01 -12.44
C ALA A 49 12.39 16.07 -11.33
N ALA A 50 11.40 16.51 -10.54
CA ALA A 50 10.79 15.69 -9.48
C ALA A 50 10.11 14.44 -10.06
N VAL A 51 9.32 14.65 -11.12
CA VAL A 51 8.61 13.60 -11.84
C VAL A 51 9.57 12.61 -12.51
N SER A 52 10.62 13.08 -13.15
CA SER A 52 11.62 12.24 -13.83
C SER A 52 12.32 11.31 -12.82
N ASN A 53 12.65 11.81 -11.64
CA ASN A 53 13.21 10.97 -10.57
C ASN A 53 12.24 9.88 -10.13
N LEU A 54 10.97 10.23 -9.93
CA LEU A 54 9.94 9.29 -9.52
C LEU A 54 9.70 8.19 -10.59
N VAL A 55 9.61 8.58 -11.87
CA VAL A 55 9.47 7.64 -12.99
C VAL A 55 10.71 6.74 -13.12
N ARG A 56 11.92 7.29 -12.93
CA ARG A 56 13.16 6.51 -12.97
C ARG A 56 13.18 5.43 -11.89
N VAL A 57 12.91 5.81 -10.63
CA VAL A 57 12.82 4.85 -9.50
C VAL A 57 11.74 3.79 -9.76
N GLY A 58 10.61 4.19 -10.33
CA GLY A 58 9.57 3.26 -10.75
C GLY A 58 10.01 2.28 -11.83
N LYS A 59 10.68 2.74 -12.89
CA LYS A 59 11.18 1.89 -13.97
C LYS A 59 12.23 0.88 -13.43
N GLU A 60 13.14 1.32 -12.56
CA GLU A 60 14.11 0.45 -11.87
C GLU A 60 13.40 -0.62 -11.01
N THR A 61 12.33 -0.23 -10.30
CA THR A 61 11.54 -1.16 -9.48
C THR A 61 10.81 -2.21 -10.33
N VAL A 62 10.20 -1.80 -11.44
CA VAL A 62 9.50 -2.71 -12.37
C VAL A 62 10.44 -3.75 -12.98
N GLN A 63 11.70 -3.39 -13.24
CA GLN A 63 12.69 -4.32 -13.79
C GLN A 63 13.12 -5.41 -12.80
N THR A 64 13.19 -5.06 -11.52
CA THR A 64 13.72 -5.95 -10.46
C THR A 64 12.64 -6.71 -9.70
N THR A 65 11.38 -6.26 -9.73
CA THR A 65 10.27 -6.91 -9.02
C THR A 65 9.85 -8.24 -9.65
N GLU A 66 9.34 -9.15 -8.83
CA GLU A 66 8.66 -10.39 -9.29
C GLU A 66 7.13 -10.23 -9.36
N ASP A 67 6.59 -9.12 -8.84
CA ASP A 67 5.16 -8.84 -8.84
C ASP A 67 4.65 -8.53 -10.26
N GLN A 68 3.90 -9.48 -10.82
CA GLN A 68 3.33 -9.37 -12.17
C GLN A 68 2.27 -8.28 -12.29
N ILE A 69 1.52 -8.00 -11.22
CA ILE A 69 0.51 -6.95 -11.21
C ILE A 69 1.22 -5.59 -11.26
N LEU A 70 2.26 -5.42 -10.44
CA LEU A 70 3.09 -4.21 -10.46
C LEU A 70 3.73 -4.00 -11.85
N LYS A 71 4.25 -5.06 -12.49
CA LYS A 71 4.82 -4.98 -13.85
C LYS A 71 3.82 -4.54 -14.91
N ARG A 72 2.55 -4.94 -14.77
CA ARG A 72 1.48 -4.63 -15.70
C ARG A 72 0.92 -3.22 -15.50
N ASP A 73 0.70 -2.82 -14.24
CA ASP A 73 -0.08 -1.62 -13.91
C ASP A 73 0.77 -0.35 -13.81
N MET A 74 2.07 -0.49 -13.60
CA MET A 74 2.98 0.63 -13.45
C MET A 74 3.34 1.37 -14.77
N PRO A 75 3.53 0.70 -15.93
CA PRO A 75 3.84 1.40 -17.19
C PRO A 75 2.79 2.43 -17.66
N PRO A 76 1.47 2.16 -17.61
CA PRO A 76 0.46 3.16 -17.93
C PRO A 76 0.53 4.42 -17.06
N ALA A 77 0.85 4.27 -15.77
CA ALA A 77 1.03 5.39 -14.86
C ALA A 77 2.22 6.27 -15.27
N PHE A 78 3.35 5.68 -15.67
CA PHE A 78 4.50 6.44 -16.20
C PHE A 78 4.15 7.22 -17.45
N ILE A 79 3.49 6.58 -18.42
CA ILE A 79 3.11 7.21 -19.68
C ILE A 79 2.23 8.43 -19.41
N LYS A 80 1.27 8.31 -18.48
CA LYS A 80 0.39 9.41 -18.09
C LYS A 80 1.14 10.58 -17.50
N VAL A 81 2.09 10.30 -16.61
CA VAL A 81 2.95 11.31 -15.96
C VAL A 81 3.90 11.98 -16.98
N GLU A 82 4.53 11.22 -17.87
CA GLU A 82 5.42 11.73 -18.93
C GLU A 82 4.66 12.60 -19.94
N ASN A 83 3.47 12.18 -20.35
CA ASN A 83 2.59 12.95 -21.23
C ASN A 83 2.16 14.28 -20.57
N ALA A 84 1.79 14.23 -19.29
CA ALA A 84 1.41 15.40 -18.53
C ALA A 84 2.58 16.40 -18.40
N CYS A 85 3.79 15.90 -18.14
CA CYS A 85 4.99 16.72 -18.12
C CYS A 85 5.27 17.37 -19.48
N THR A 86 5.06 16.64 -20.59
CA THR A 86 5.23 17.17 -21.94
C THR A 86 4.25 18.32 -22.21
N LYS A 87 2.98 18.17 -21.80
CA LYS A 87 1.97 19.23 -21.90
C LYS A 87 2.38 20.48 -21.11
N LEU A 88 2.91 20.33 -19.90
CA LEU A 88 3.38 21.46 -19.09
C LEU A 88 4.54 22.21 -19.74
N VAL A 89 5.49 21.50 -20.35
CA VAL A 89 6.62 22.12 -21.06
C VAL A 89 6.13 22.89 -22.28
N GLN A 90 5.19 22.32 -23.05
CA GLN A 90 4.57 23.01 -24.18
C GLN A 90 3.82 24.27 -23.72
N ALA A 91 3.04 24.18 -22.65
CA ALA A 91 2.36 25.34 -22.06
C ALA A 91 3.35 26.45 -21.68
N ALA A 92 4.45 26.11 -21.00
CA ALA A 92 5.46 27.08 -20.59
C ALA A 92 6.11 27.79 -21.79
N GLN A 93 6.44 27.05 -22.87
CA GLN A 93 7.01 27.63 -24.09
C GLN A 93 6.03 28.57 -24.80
N MET A 94 4.75 28.19 -24.86
CA MET A 94 3.71 29.01 -25.47
C MET A 94 3.48 30.29 -24.65
N LEU A 95 3.44 30.20 -23.32
CA LEU A 95 3.30 31.36 -22.43
C LEU A 95 4.53 32.28 -22.43
N GLN A 96 5.73 31.73 -22.63
CA GLN A 96 6.94 32.52 -22.81
C GLN A 96 6.87 33.37 -24.10
N SER A 97 6.23 32.85 -25.15
CA SER A 97 6.07 33.55 -26.42
C SER A 97 4.89 34.53 -26.40
N ASP A 98 3.77 34.12 -25.79
CA ASP A 98 2.54 34.89 -25.64
C ASP A 98 1.92 34.64 -24.26
N PRO A 99 2.09 35.57 -23.30
CA PRO A 99 1.54 35.45 -21.93
C PRO A 99 0.00 35.37 -21.84
N TYR A 100 -0.71 35.62 -22.94
CA TYR A 100 -2.18 35.60 -23.01
C TYR A 100 -2.71 34.40 -23.81
N SER A 101 -1.83 33.46 -24.20
CA SER A 101 -2.19 32.33 -25.05
C SER A 101 -3.22 31.40 -24.38
N VAL A 102 -4.46 31.42 -24.88
CA VAL A 102 -5.54 30.52 -24.42
C VAL A 102 -5.19 29.03 -24.61
N PRO A 103 -4.66 28.58 -25.76
CA PRO A 103 -4.28 27.18 -25.91
C PRO A 103 -3.21 26.74 -24.89
N ALA A 104 -2.30 27.63 -24.50
CA ALA A 104 -1.30 27.32 -23.48
C ALA A 104 -1.92 27.08 -22.11
N ARG A 105 -3.01 27.79 -21.78
CA ARG A 105 -3.77 27.59 -20.53
C ARG A 105 -4.44 26.22 -20.49
N ASP A 106 -5.04 25.79 -21.60
CA ASP A 106 -5.62 24.45 -21.71
C ASP A 106 -4.54 23.36 -21.47
N TYR A 107 -3.39 23.49 -22.13
CA TYR A 107 -2.25 22.59 -21.91
C TYR A 107 -1.73 22.63 -20.47
N LEU A 108 -1.73 23.81 -19.83
CA LEU A 108 -1.29 23.97 -18.44
C LEU A 108 -2.20 23.21 -17.47
N ILE A 109 -3.52 23.31 -17.63
CA ILE A 109 -4.50 22.63 -16.78
C ILE A 109 -4.50 21.13 -17.01
N ASP A 110 -4.51 20.72 -18.27
CA ASP A 110 -4.44 19.30 -18.64
C ASP A 110 -3.16 18.65 -18.13
N GLY A 111 -2.03 19.33 -18.31
CA GLY A 111 -0.74 18.89 -17.80
C GLY A 111 -0.74 18.80 -16.28
N SER A 112 -1.24 19.83 -15.60
CA SER A 112 -1.32 19.87 -14.13
C SER A 112 -2.18 18.74 -13.57
N ARG A 113 -3.41 18.57 -14.07
CA ARG A 113 -4.30 17.46 -13.70
C ARG A 113 -3.68 16.10 -14.00
N GLY A 114 -3.00 16.00 -15.14
CA GLY A 114 -2.27 14.81 -15.54
C GLY A 114 -1.15 14.43 -14.57
N ILE A 115 -0.38 15.41 -14.06
CA ILE A 115 0.65 15.19 -13.05
C ILE A 115 0.06 14.70 -11.74
N LEU A 116 -0.99 15.35 -11.21
CA LEU A 116 -1.62 14.91 -9.97
C LEU A 116 -2.17 13.49 -10.09
N SER A 117 -2.94 13.25 -11.15
CA SER A 117 -3.58 11.95 -11.33
C SER A 117 -2.56 10.86 -11.63
N GLY A 118 -1.58 11.11 -12.49
CA GLY A 118 -0.54 10.12 -12.80
C GLY A 118 0.37 9.83 -11.61
N THR A 119 0.71 10.83 -10.80
CA THR A 119 1.48 10.63 -9.56
C THR A 119 0.66 9.83 -8.54
N SER A 120 -0.63 10.13 -8.41
CA SER A 120 -1.54 9.36 -7.56
C SER A 120 -1.63 7.90 -8.01
N ASP A 121 -1.81 7.65 -9.30
CA ASP A 121 -1.89 6.29 -9.85
C ASP A 121 -0.58 5.53 -9.57
N LEU A 122 0.57 6.20 -9.74
CA LEU A 122 1.86 5.60 -9.48
C LEU A 122 2.05 5.20 -8.02
N LEU A 123 1.81 6.13 -7.10
CA LEU A 123 1.95 5.88 -5.66
C LEU A 123 0.98 4.80 -5.18
N LEU A 124 -0.25 4.78 -5.72
CA LEU A 124 -1.23 3.73 -5.42
C LEU A 124 -0.73 2.36 -5.88
N THR A 125 -0.19 2.27 -7.09
CA THR A 125 0.31 1.00 -7.64
C THR A 125 1.48 0.44 -6.81
N PHE A 126 2.35 1.32 -6.28
CA PHE A 126 3.39 0.96 -5.30
C PHE A 126 2.78 0.47 -3.98
N ASP A 127 1.83 1.22 -3.43
CA ASP A 127 1.19 0.89 -2.15
C ASP A 127 0.49 -0.47 -2.21
N GLU A 128 -0.24 -0.75 -3.29
CA GLU A 128 -0.90 -2.03 -3.51
C GLU A 128 0.10 -3.19 -3.56
N ALA A 129 1.31 -2.97 -4.12
CA ALA A 129 2.36 -3.99 -4.13
C ALA A 129 2.85 -4.32 -2.71
N GLU A 130 3.02 -3.32 -1.86
CA GLU A 130 3.35 -3.53 -0.45
C GLU A 130 2.23 -4.26 0.29
N VAL A 131 0.97 -3.88 0.07
CA VAL A 131 -0.19 -4.58 0.64
C VAL A 131 -0.24 -6.05 0.20
N ARG A 132 0.02 -6.34 -1.08
CA ARG A 132 0.10 -7.72 -1.59
C ARG A 132 1.17 -8.55 -0.88
N LYS A 133 2.32 -7.96 -0.52
CA LYS A 133 3.36 -8.65 0.27
C LYS A 133 2.84 -9.02 1.66
N ILE A 134 2.14 -8.11 2.33
CA ILE A 134 1.53 -8.35 3.65
C ILE A 134 0.51 -9.48 3.56
N ILE A 135 -0.43 -9.37 2.61
CA ILE A 135 -1.49 -10.39 2.40
C ILE A 135 -0.88 -11.76 2.11
N ARG A 136 0.20 -11.84 1.34
CA ARG A 136 0.89 -13.12 1.07
C ARG A 136 1.40 -13.77 2.36
N VAL A 137 1.96 -13.00 3.29
CA VAL A 137 2.41 -13.52 4.58
C VAL A 137 1.21 -13.99 5.41
N CYS A 138 0.14 -13.19 5.51
CA CYS A 138 -1.07 -13.59 6.25
C CYS A 138 -1.69 -14.87 5.69
N LYS A 139 -1.80 -15.00 4.35
CA LYS A 139 -2.28 -16.23 3.70
C LYS A 139 -1.40 -17.44 4.00
N GLY A 140 -0.08 -17.27 4.00
CA GLY A 140 0.83 -18.34 4.39
C GLY A 140 0.62 -18.79 5.84
N ILE A 141 0.31 -17.87 6.76
CA ILE A 141 -0.07 -18.22 8.14
C ILE A 141 -1.40 -18.95 8.19
N LEU A 142 -2.43 -18.46 7.49
CA LEU A 142 -3.74 -19.12 7.40
C LEU A 142 -3.60 -20.56 6.88
N GLU A 143 -2.83 -20.77 5.82
CA GLU A 143 -2.52 -22.09 5.29
C GLU A 143 -1.78 -22.94 6.33
N TYR A 144 -0.80 -22.38 7.04
CA TYR A 144 -0.04 -23.11 8.06
C TYR A 144 -0.87 -23.46 9.30
N LEU A 145 -1.88 -22.66 9.66
CA LEU A 145 -2.80 -22.98 10.76
C LEU A 145 -3.58 -24.28 10.50
N THR A 146 -3.86 -24.63 9.23
CA THR A 146 -4.52 -25.91 8.88
C THR A 146 -3.67 -27.12 9.26
N VAL A 147 -2.33 -26.97 9.30
CA VAL A 147 -1.40 -28.04 9.73
C VAL A 147 -1.61 -28.42 11.19
N ALA A 148 -2.22 -27.55 12.01
CA ALA A 148 -2.54 -27.87 13.40
C ALA A 148 -3.44 -29.12 13.52
N GLU A 149 -4.22 -29.43 12.49
CA GLU A 149 -5.12 -30.58 12.49
C GLU A 149 -4.39 -31.92 12.51
N VAL A 150 -3.24 -31.99 11.83
CA VAL A 150 -2.44 -33.21 11.64
C VAL A 150 -1.31 -33.37 12.68
N VAL A 151 -1.21 -32.45 13.65
CA VAL A 151 -0.25 -32.56 14.76
C VAL A 151 -0.74 -33.61 15.75
N GLU A 152 -0.06 -34.75 15.79
CA GLU A 152 -0.47 -35.91 16.61
C GLU A 152 0.46 -36.21 17.79
N THR A 153 1.71 -35.75 17.73
CA THR A 153 2.72 -36.04 18.76
C THR A 153 3.30 -34.77 19.39
N MET A 154 3.98 -34.92 20.54
CA MET A 154 4.70 -33.82 21.18
C MET A 154 5.85 -33.29 20.30
N GLU A 155 6.51 -34.18 19.55
CA GLU A 155 7.59 -33.81 18.63
C GLU A 155 7.07 -32.97 17.47
N ASP A 156 5.92 -33.35 16.90
CA ASP A 156 5.23 -32.56 15.87
C ASP A 156 4.84 -31.18 16.40
N LEU A 157 4.35 -31.09 17.64
CA LEU A 157 3.99 -29.81 18.27
C LEU A 157 5.19 -28.88 18.42
N VAL A 158 6.34 -29.41 18.84
CA VAL A 158 7.58 -28.63 18.95
C VAL A 158 7.99 -28.12 17.57
N THR A 159 7.94 -28.97 16.54
CA THR A 159 8.26 -28.60 15.16
C THR A 159 7.28 -27.57 14.61
N TYR A 160 5.98 -27.75 14.85
CA TYR A 160 4.92 -26.81 14.47
C TYR A 160 5.19 -25.42 15.06
N THR A 161 5.48 -25.35 16.36
CA THR A 161 5.77 -24.09 17.05
C THR A 161 7.02 -23.40 16.50
N LYS A 162 8.08 -24.18 16.25
CA LYS A 162 9.35 -23.68 15.70
C LYS A 162 9.18 -23.04 14.32
N ASN A 163 8.33 -23.63 13.49
CA ASN A 163 8.07 -23.16 12.13
C ASN A 163 7.05 -22.00 12.07
N LEU A 164 6.04 -22.02 12.94
CA LEU A 164 5.01 -20.96 13.01
C LEU A 164 5.58 -19.64 13.57
N GLY A 165 6.42 -19.71 14.61
CA GLY A 165 6.92 -18.55 15.34
C GLY A 165 7.51 -17.44 14.45
N PRO A 166 8.49 -17.74 13.56
CA PRO A 166 9.07 -16.75 12.66
C PRO A 166 8.04 -16.09 11.74
N GLY A 167 7.07 -16.87 11.24
CA GLY A 167 5.99 -16.37 10.40
C GLY A 167 5.08 -15.38 11.14
N MET A 168 4.70 -15.72 12.37
CA MET A 168 3.89 -14.85 13.24
C MET A 168 4.61 -13.55 13.59
N THR A 169 5.91 -13.62 13.91
CA THR A 169 6.73 -12.42 14.18
C THR A 169 6.81 -11.54 12.94
N LYS A 170 7.04 -12.12 11.76
CA LYS A 170 7.08 -11.38 10.50
C LYS A 170 5.74 -10.71 10.19
N MET A 171 4.63 -11.44 10.33
CA MET A 171 3.27 -10.90 10.14
C MET A 171 3.00 -9.73 11.08
N ALA A 172 3.26 -9.90 12.38
CA ALA A 172 3.05 -8.85 13.38
C ALA A 172 3.87 -7.59 13.09
N LYS A 173 5.13 -7.75 12.66
CA LYS A 173 5.99 -6.62 12.26
C LYS A 173 5.43 -5.89 11.04
N MET A 174 5.05 -6.62 10.00
CA MET A 174 4.52 -6.01 8.77
C MET A 174 3.20 -5.26 9.01
N ILE A 175 2.33 -5.79 9.88
CA ILE A 175 1.08 -5.13 10.26
C ILE A 175 1.36 -3.88 11.11
N ASP A 176 2.33 -3.93 12.04
CA ASP A 176 2.71 -2.77 12.84
C ASP A 176 3.31 -1.64 11.98
N GLU A 177 4.19 -1.97 11.04
CA GLU A 177 4.72 -0.99 10.07
C GLU A 177 3.59 -0.42 9.21
N ARG A 178 2.64 -1.25 8.75
CA ARG A 178 1.51 -0.79 7.93
C ARG A 178 0.57 0.14 8.69
N GLN A 179 0.21 -0.15 9.94
CA GLN A 179 -0.72 0.71 10.69
C GLN A 179 -0.11 2.09 10.99
N GLN A 180 1.21 2.20 11.05
CA GLN A 180 1.88 3.50 11.22
C GLN A 180 1.73 4.37 9.97
N GLU A 181 1.66 3.77 8.78
CA GLU A 181 1.51 4.52 7.52
C GLU A 181 0.07 4.96 7.25
N LEU A 182 -0.95 4.29 7.80
CA LEU A 182 -2.35 4.62 7.51
C LEU A 182 -2.77 5.98 8.10
N THR A 183 -3.53 6.76 7.33
CA THR A 183 -4.11 8.04 7.79
C THR A 183 -5.44 7.83 8.52
N HIS A 184 -6.23 6.84 8.10
CA HIS A 184 -7.54 6.55 8.71
C HIS A 184 -7.39 5.79 10.04
N GLN A 185 -7.72 6.46 11.14
CA GLN A 185 -7.57 5.92 12.50
C GLN A 185 -8.39 4.64 12.73
N GLU A 186 -9.59 4.55 12.16
CA GLU A 186 -10.45 3.36 12.31
C GLU A 186 -9.75 2.09 11.79
N HIS A 187 -9.12 2.16 10.61
CA HIS A 187 -8.38 1.03 10.05
C HIS A 187 -7.17 0.64 10.90
N ARG A 188 -6.47 1.62 11.50
CA ARG A 188 -5.35 1.37 12.41
C ARG A 188 -5.80 0.58 13.62
N VAL A 189 -6.90 1.00 14.24
CA VAL A 189 -7.48 0.33 15.41
C VAL A 189 -7.90 -1.10 15.06
N MET A 190 -8.54 -1.31 13.91
CA MET A 190 -8.91 -2.67 13.46
C MET A 190 -7.70 -3.59 13.31
N LEU A 191 -6.63 -3.12 12.64
CA LEU A 191 -5.41 -3.91 12.46
C LEU A 191 -4.72 -4.24 13.79
N VAL A 192 -4.61 -3.26 14.69
CA VAL A 192 -3.99 -3.44 16.01
C VAL A 192 -4.79 -4.42 16.86
N ASN A 193 -6.11 -4.28 16.89
CA ASN A 193 -6.97 -5.15 17.68
C ASN A 193 -6.90 -6.60 17.19
N SER A 194 -7.07 -6.82 15.88
CA SER A 194 -7.03 -8.18 15.29
C SER A 194 -5.67 -8.85 15.55
N MET A 195 -4.57 -8.11 15.35
CA MET A 195 -3.23 -8.63 15.64
C MET A 195 -2.99 -8.89 17.13
N ASN A 196 -3.58 -8.12 18.04
CA ASN A 196 -3.52 -8.41 19.48
C ASN A 196 -4.28 -9.68 19.82
N THR A 197 -5.48 -9.87 19.27
CA THR A 197 -6.24 -11.11 19.45
C THR A 197 -5.47 -12.32 18.94
N VAL A 198 -4.84 -12.24 17.77
CA VAL A 198 -3.97 -13.30 17.25
C VAL A 198 -2.79 -13.59 18.20
N LYS A 199 -2.15 -12.57 18.78
CA LYS A 199 -1.06 -12.74 19.77
C LYS A 199 -1.53 -13.41 21.05
N GLU A 200 -2.73 -13.07 21.53
CA GLU A 200 -3.34 -13.68 22.71
C GLU A 200 -3.76 -15.13 22.48
N LEU A 201 -4.25 -15.44 21.28
CA LEU A 201 -4.68 -16.80 20.92
C LEU A 201 -3.52 -17.75 20.62
N LEU A 202 -2.35 -17.26 20.20
CA LEU A 202 -1.20 -18.10 19.91
C LEU A 202 -0.80 -19.02 21.09
N PRO A 203 -0.56 -18.54 22.33
CA PRO A 203 -0.26 -19.43 23.45
C PRO A 203 -1.44 -20.35 23.82
N VAL A 204 -2.69 -19.92 23.59
CA VAL A 204 -3.89 -20.74 23.79
C VAL A 204 -3.89 -21.91 22.81
N LEU A 205 -3.56 -21.67 21.53
CA LEU A 205 -3.46 -22.71 20.51
C LEU A 205 -2.40 -23.74 20.87
N ILE A 206 -1.20 -23.30 21.24
CA ILE A 206 -0.12 -24.20 21.65
C ILE A 206 -0.53 -25.02 22.88
N SER A 207 -1.21 -24.41 23.85
CA SER A 207 -1.75 -25.12 25.02
C SER A 207 -2.82 -26.15 24.64
N ALA A 208 -3.77 -25.79 23.77
CA ALA A 208 -4.81 -26.68 23.30
C ALA A 208 -4.24 -27.90 22.55
N MET A 209 -3.26 -27.67 21.67
CA MET A 209 -2.54 -28.75 20.99
C MET A 209 -1.77 -29.64 21.97
N LYS A 210 -1.09 -29.06 22.96
CA LYS A 210 -0.37 -29.79 24.01
C LYS A 210 -1.30 -30.71 24.80
N ILE A 211 -2.47 -30.22 25.19
CA ILE A 211 -3.49 -31.01 25.88
C ILE A 211 -3.97 -32.14 24.98
N PHE A 212 -4.27 -31.87 23.71
CA PHE A 212 -4.70 -32.89 22.75
C PHE A 212 -3.70 -34.05 22.62
N VAL A 213 -2.42 -33.75 22.36
CA VAL A 213 -1.38 -34.81 22.20
C VAL A 213 -1.14 -35.58 23.50
N THR A 214 -1.27 -34.93 24.65
CA THR A 214 -1.10 -35.59 25.96
C THR A 214 -2.26 -36.54 26.26
N THR A 215 -3.51 -36.09 26.07
CA THR A 215 -4.72 -36.89 26.30
C THR A 215 -4.79 -38.09 25.36
N LYS A 216 -4.38 -37.92 24.09
CA LYS A 216 -4.30 -39.00 23.10
C LYS A 216 -3.34 -40.11 23.54
N ASN A 217 -2.15 -39.74 24.02
CA ASN A 217 -1.13 -40.69 24.47
C ASN A 217 -1.54 -41.46 25.74
N SER A 218 -2.26 -40.82 26.65
CA SER A 218 -2.73 -41.46 27.89
C SER A 218 -3.99 -42.32 27.71
N LYS A 219 -4.61 -42.38 26.50
CA LYS A 219 -5.91 -43.02 26.24
C LYS A 219 -7.01 -42.59 27.23
N ASN A 220 -6.95 -41.33 27.67
CA ASN A 220 -7.88 -40.79 28.66
C ASN A 220 -9.22 -40.40 28.02
N GLN A 221 -10.30 -40.44 28.81
CA GLN A 221 -11.54 -39.75 28.47
C GLN A 221 -11.25 -38.24 28.30
N GLY A 222 -11.87 -37.58 27.32
CA GLY A 222 -11.68 -36.14 27.10
C GLY A 222 -10.99 -35.74 25.78
N ILE A 223 -10.69 -36.70 24.89
CA ILE A 223 -9.97 -36.41 23.63
C ILE A 223 -10.78 -35.52 22.69
N GLU A 224 -12.10 -35.68 22.67
CA GLU A 224 -12.99 -34.89 21.81
C GLU A 224 -13.07 -33.43 22.25
N GLU A 225 -13.11 -33.17 23.56
CA GLU A 225 -13.10 -31.81 24.11
C GLU A 225 -11.77 -31.11 23.82
N ALA A 226 -10.65 -31.82 23.96
CA ALA A 226 -9.33 -31.30 23.61
C ALA A 226 -9.23 -30.96 22.11
N LEU A 227 -9.77 -31.83 21.25
CA LEU A 227 -9.84 -31.61 19.81
C LEU A 227 -10.70 -30.38 19.46
N LYS A 228 -11.90 -30.27 20.05
CA LYS A 228 -12.80 -29.12 19.85
C LYS A 228 -12.15 -27.81 20.29
N ASN A 229 -11.44 -27.79 21.41
CA ASN A 229 -10.76 -26.58 21.89
C ASN A 229 -9.63 -26.13 20.95
N ARG A 230 -8.85 -27.08 20.42
CA ARG A 230 -7.84 -26.80 19.39
C ARG A 230 -8.48 -26.17 18.16
N ASN A 231 -9.50 -26.83 17.60
CA ASN A 231 -10.16 -26.38 16.37
C ASN A 231 -10.85 -25.02 16.56
N PHE A 232 -11.54 -24.80 17.68
CA PHE A 232 -12.11 -23.49 18.01
C PHE A 232 -11.06 -22.38 18.03
N THR A 233 -9.87 -22.64 18.58
CA THR A 233 -8.80 -21.66 18.62
C THR A 233 -8.25 -21.37 17.22
N VAL A 234 -8.09 -22.41 16.38
CA VAL A 234 -7.69 -22.26 14.98
C VAL A 234 -8.71 -21.44 14.18
N GLU A 235 -10.00 -21.76 14.31
CA GLU A 235 -11.09 -21.03 13.63
C GLU A 235 -11.12 -19.57 14.05
N LYS A 236 -11.01 -19.30 15.36
CA LYS A 236 -10.98 -17.94 15.89
C LYS A 236 -9.77 -17.16 15.38
N MET A 237 -8.57 -17.76 15.40
CA MET A 237 -7.37 -17.13 14.85
C MET A 237 -7.45 -16.89 13.34
N SER A 238 -8.15 -17.77 12.61
CA SER A 238 -8.28 -17.66 11.15
C SER A 238 -9.30 -16.60 10.71
N ALA A 239 -10.18 -16.18 11.63
CA ALA A 239 -11.17 -15.13 11.40
C ALA A 239 -10.62 -13.71 11.65
N GLU A 240 -9.47 -13.60 12.31
CA GLU A 240 -8.71 -12.35 12.54
C GLU A 240 -7.78 -12.03 11.37
#